data_AF-A0AAU2GK90-F1
#
_entry.id   AF-A0AAU2GK90-F1
#
_cell.length_a   1.000
_cell.length_b   1.000
_cell.length_c   1.000
_cell.angle_alpha   90.00
_cell.angle_beta   90.00
_cell.angle_gamma   90.00
#
_symmetry.space_group_name_H-M   'P 1'
#
loop_
_entity.id
_entity.type
_entity.pdbx_description
1 polymer ?
#
loop_
_entity_poly.entity_id
_entity_poly.type
_entity_poly.pdbx_seq_one_letter_code
_entity_poly.pdbx_strand_id
1 'polypeptide(L)'
;MDIRSAQQLAWDNKLAKGFNTTDVALEFGLLTAEVGEAFTAWRKKLPDLGEELADVVLYVAALAEMNGIDLESEVERKLAKNRDRVYVRDERGVLHRVEAAGGAGDGARGHR
;
A
#
# COMPACT_ATOMS: atom_id res chain seq x y z
N MET A 1 -10.12 -14.93 -4.66
CA MET A 1 -8.70 -14.85 -4.29
C MET A 1 -8.59 -13.90 -3.11
N ASP A 2 -7.78 -14.24 -2.12
CA ASP A 2 -7.47 -13.37 -0.96
C ASP A 2 -6.14 -12.62 -1.19
N ILE A 3 -5.75 -11.73 -0.27
CA ILE A 3 -4.55 -10.88 -0.45
C ILE A 3 -3.29 -11.75 -0.41
N ARG A 4 -3.25 -12.74 0.49
CA ARG A 4 -2.10 -13.64 0.60
C ARG A 4 -1.88 -14.44 -0.69
N SER A 5 -2.96 -14.93 -1.30
CA SER A 5 -2.92 -15.63 -2.59
C SER A 5 -2.44 -14.71 -3.72
N ALA A 6 -2.92 -13.46 -3.76
CA ALA A 6 -2.48 -12.48 -4.75
C ALA A 6 -0.98 -12.16 -4.60
N GLN A 7 -0.50 -12.00 -3.37
CA GLN A 7 0.91 -11.78 -3.05
C GLN A 7 1.80 -12.93 -3.55
N GLN A 8 1.44 -14.18 -3.26
CA GLN A 8 2.21 -15.33 -3.72
C GLN A 8 2.22 -15.44 -5.25
N LEU A 9 1.07 -15.25 -5.91
CA LEU A 9 0.99 -15.33 -7.38
C LEU A 9 1.78 -14.22 -8.07
N ALA A 10 1.77 -13.00 -7.53
CA ALA A 10 2.58 -11.91 -8.03
C ALA A 10 4.08 -12.23 -7.92
N TRP A 11 4.49 -12.80 -6.78
CA TRP A 11 5.87 -13.19 -6.54
C TRP A 11 6.34 -14.33 -7.44
N ASP A 12 5.55 -15.40 -7.54
CA ASP A 12 5.86 -16.55 -8.40
C ASP A 12 6.01 -16.12 -9.87
N ASN A 13 5.16 -15.20 -10.34
CA ASN A 13 5.28 -14.65 -11.68
C ASN A 13 6.57 -13.83 -11.84
N LYS A 14 6.95 -12.99 -10.87
CA LYS A 14 8.23 -12.26 -10.90
C LYS A 14 9.42 -13.20 -11.02
N LEU A 15 9.45 -14.26 -10.21
CA LEU A 15 10.49 -15.30 -10.27
C LEU A 15 10.52 -15.99 -11.63
N ALA A 16 9.35 -16.42 -12.13
CA ALA A 16 9.24 -17.12 -13.42
C ALA A 16 9.66 -16.26 -14.62
N LYS A 17 9.48 -14.94 -14.54
CA LYS A 17 9.88 -13.98 -15.58
C LYS A 17 11.32 -13.48 -15.43
N GLY A 18 12.01 -13.82 -14.34
CA GLY A 18 13.35 -13.30 -14.06
C GLY A 18 13.37 -11.79 -13.80
N PHE A 19 12.27 -11.24 -13.25
CA PHE A 19 12.22 -9.84 -12.85
C PHE A 19 13.08 -9.58 -11.61
N ASN A 20 13.34 -8.30 -11.36
CA ASN A 20 14.04 -7.88 -10.17
C ASN A 20 13.27 -8.31 -8.91
N THR A 21 14.03 -8.93 -7.99
CA THR A 21 13.57 -9.46 -6.70
C THR A 21 14.55 -9.14 -5.57
N THR A 22 15.60 -8.36 -5.86
CA THR A 22 16.69 -8.07 -4.92
C THR A 22 16.90 -6.58 -4.68
N ASP A 23 16.65 -5.72 -5.68
CA ASP A 23 16.76 -4.27 -5.54
C ASP A 23 15.42 -3.67 -5.10
N VAL A 24 15.26 -3.47 -3.80
CA VAL A 24 14.04 -2.89 -3.20
C VAL A 24 13.83 -1.44 -3.65
N ALA A 25 14.90 -0.66 -3.80
CA ALA A 25 14.79 0.75 -4.17
C ALA A 25 14.26 0.90 -5.61
N LEU A 26 14.73 0.05 -6.52
CA LEU A 26 14.20 -0.03 -7.88
C LEU A 26 12.69 -0.34 -7.89
N GLU A 27 12.21 -1.29 -7.08
CA GLU A 27 10.79 -1.64 -7.01
C GLU A 27 9.91 -0.52 -6.46
N PHE A 28 10.40 0.28 -5.51
CA PHE A 28 9.71 1.51 -5.11
C PHE A 28 9.65 2.54 -6.25
N GLY A 29 10.69 2.62 -7.07
CA GLY A 29 10.70 3.44 -8.27
C GLY A 29 9.65 3.00 -9.30
N LEU A 30 9.54 1.69 -9.55
CA LEU A 30 8.54 1.11 -10.44
C LEU A 30 7.12 1.30 -9.90
N LEU A 31 6.88 1.03 -8.61
CA LEU A 31 5.60 1.35 -7.96
C LEU A 31 5.20 2.83 -8.15
N THR A 32 6.17 3.74 -8.09
CA THR A 32 5.92 5.18 -8.31
C THR A 32 5.48 5.45 -9.76
N ALA A 33 6.02 4.72 -10.74
CA ALA A 33 5.58 4.80 -12.13
C ALA A 33 4.12 4.32 -12.28
N GLU A 34 3.76 3.17 -11.71
CA GLU A 34 2.38 2.64 -11.78
C GLU A 34 1.33 3.61 -11.20
N VAL A 35 1.67 4.29 -10.10
CA VAL A 35 0.80 5.34 -9.54
C VAL A 35 0.60 6.49 -10.55
N GLY A 36 1.63 6.82 -11.32
CA GLY A 36 1.57 7.81 -12.40
C GLY A 36 0.71 7.35 -13.59
N GLU A 37 0.76 6.07 -13.93
CA GLU A 37 -0.06 5.46 -14.98
C GLU A 37 -1.54 5.44 -14.57
N ALA A 38 -1.85 4.98 -13.36
CA ALA A 38 -3.20 5.04 -12.78
C ALA A 38 -3.76 6.47 -12.73
N PHE A 39 -2.94 7.45 -12.34
CA PHE A 39 -3.35 8.87 -12.38
C PHE A 39 -3.62 9.34 -13.80
N THR A 40 -2.80 8.93 -14.77
CA THR A 40 -2.96 9.29 -16.19
C THR A 40 -4.26 8.70 -16.75
N ALA A 41 -4.52 7.42 -16.48
CA ALA A 41 -5.75 6.74 -16.88
C ALA A 41 -6.98 7.43 -16.33
N TRP A 42 -6.99 7.76 -15.03
CA TRP A 42 -8.08 8.51 -14.40
C TRP A 42 -8.25 9.90 -15.01
N ARG A 43 -7.16 10.66 -15.15
CA ARG A 43 -7.19 12.05 -15.65
C ARG A 43 -7.72 12.13 -17.08
N LYS A 44 -7.34 11.17 -17.92
CA LYS A 44 -7.71 11.13 -19.33
C LYS A 44 -8.99 10.32 -19.61
N LYS A 45 -9.59 9.70 -18.58
CA LYS A 45 -10.75 8.81 -18.69
C LYS A 45 -10.49 7.63 -19.65
N LEU A 46 -9.31 7.05 -19.55
CA LEU A 46 -8.94 5.87 -20.32
C LEU A 46 -9.67 4.62 -19.78
N PRO A 47 -9.90 3.60 -20.62
CA PRO A 47 -10.63 2.40 -20.22
C PRO A 47 -9.82 1.45 -19.31
N ASP A 48 -8.52 1.69 -19.18
CA ASP A 48 -7.52 0.86 -18.49
C ASP A 48 -7.33 1.21 -17.00
N LEU A 49 -8.03 2.21 -16.45
CA LEU A 49 -7.87 2.58 -15.02
C LEU A 49 -7.97 1.39 -14.05
N GLY A 50 -8.82 0.41 -14.36
CA GLY A 50 -8.94 -0.80 -13.52
C GLY A 50 -7.69 -1.68 -13.54
N GLU A 51 -7.01 -1.76 -14.69
CA GLU A 51 -5.75 -2.48 -14.88
C GLU A 51 -4.61 -1.76 -14.15
N GLU A 52 -4.49 -0.44 -14.33
CA GLU A 52 -3.47 0.37 -13.66
C GLU A 52 -3.57 0.33 -12.12
N LEU A 53 -4.78 0.31 -11.58
CA LEU A 53 -5.00 0.14 -10.15
C LEU A 53 -4.58 -1.26 -9.67
N ALA A 54 -4.72 -2.28 -10.52
CA ALA A 54 -4.25 -3.63 -10.22
C ALA A 54 -2.71 -3.68 -10.22
N ASP A 55 -2.04 -2.99 -11.13
CA ASP A 55 -0.58 -2.94 -11.17
C ASP A 55 0.01 -2.32 -9.90
N VAL A 56 -0.58 -1.23 -9.41
CA VAL A 56 -0.22 -0.66 -8.09
C VAL A 56 -0.34 -1.71 -6.98
N VAL A 57 -1.42 -2.50 -6.96
CA VAL A 57 -1.62 -3.56 -5.95
C VAL A 57 -0.55 -4.65 -6.08
N LEU A 58 -0.22 -5.09 -7.31
CA LEU A 58 0.76 -6.14 -7.56
C LEU A 58 2.18 -5.71 -7.16
N TYR A 59 2.57 -4.46 -7.41
CA TYR A 59 3.86 -3.94 -6.93
C TYR A 59 3.92 -3.81 -5.41
N VAL A 60 2.83 -3.37 -4.76
CA VAL A 60 2.76 -3.37 -3.28
C VAL A 60 2.89 -4.78 -2.72
N ALA A 61 2.24 -5.77 -3.35
CA ALA A 61 2.31 -7.16 -2.94
C ALA A 61 3.72 -7.75 -3.12
N ALA A 62 4.39 -7.45 -4.24
CA ALA A 62 5.78 -7.85 -4.47
C ALA A 62 6.74 -7.21 -3.45
N LEU A 63 6.57 -5.92 -3.16
CA LEU A 63 7.35 -5.23 -2.13
C LEU A 63 7.14 -5.83 -0.74
N ALA A 64 5.92 -6.24 -0.39
CA ALA A 64 5.65 -6.93 0.86
C ALA A 64 6.44 -8.25 0.95
N GLU A 65 6.41 -9.05 -0.11
CA GLU A 65 7.13 -10.33 -0.18
C GLU A 65 8.66 -10.14 -0.07
N MET A 66 9.22 -9.17 -0.80
CA MET A 66 10.66 -8.84 -0.74
C MET A 66 11.14 -8.45 0.66
N ASN A 67 10.23 -7.97 1.51
CA ASN A 67 10.52 -7.53 2.88
C ASN A 67 10.02 -8.54 3.94
N GLY A 68 9.55 -9.73 3.54
CA GLY A 68 9.07 -10.77 4.45
C GLY A 68 7.79 -10.38 5.21
N ILE A 69 6.93 -9.57 4.59
CA ILE A 69 5.70 -9.05 5.19
C ILE A 69 4.49 -9.83 4.66
N ASP A 70 3.68 -10.38 5.56
CA ASP A 70 2.33 -10.87 5.22
C ASP A 70 1.38 -9.69 5.04
N LEU A 71 1.12 -9.30 3.79
CA LEU A 71 0.35 -8.09 3.48
C LEU A 71 -1.10 -8.18 3.97
N GLU A 72 -1.71 -9.37 3.90
CA GLU A 72 -3.07 -9.59 4.38
C GLU A 72 -3.21 -9.26 5.86
N SER A 73 -2.31 -9.80 6.68
CA SER A 73 -2.24 -9.52 8.11
C SER A 73 -2.04 -8.03 8.42
N GLU A 74 -1.20 -7.31 7.66
CA GLU A 74 -1.02 -5.87 7.84
C GLU A 74 -2.27 -5.08 7.45
N VAL A 75 -2.96 -5.47 6.38
CA VAL A 75 -4.23 -4.87 5.96
C VAL A 75 -5.30 -5.09 7.04
N GLU A 76 -5.44 -6.30 7.56
CA GLU A 76 -6.39 -6.62 8.64
C GLU A 76 -6.10 -5.78 9.90
N ARG A 77 -4.83 -5.73 10.33
CA ARG A 77 -4.40 -4.88 11.46
C ARG A 77 -4.75 -3.41 11.21
N LYS A 78 -4.51 -2.91 10.00
CA LYS A 78 -4.78 -1.53 9.63
C LYS A 78 -6.27 -1.23 9.61
N LEU A 79 -7.09 -2.13 9.10
CA LEU A 79 -8.55 -2.00 9.07
C LEU A 79 -9.13 -1.98 10.48
N ALA A 80 -8.68 -2.87 11.36
CA ALA A 80 -9.07 -2.87 12.77
C ALA A 80 -8.71 -1.54 13.44
N LYS A 81 -7.45 -1.10 13.30
CA LYS A 81 -7.00 0.20 13.83
C LYS A 81 -7.83 1.37 13.27
N ASN A 82 -8.20 1.35 11.99
CA ASN A 82 -8.95 2.43 11.36
C ASN A 82 -10.41 2.47 11.82
N ARG A 83 -11.05 1.32 12.04
CA ARG A 83 -12.42 1.23 12.57
C ARG A 83 -12.53 1.88 13.95
N ASP A 84 -11.48 1.74 14.76
CA ASP A 84 -11.48 2.23 16.13
C ASP A 84 -11.01 3.71 16.23
N ARG A 85 -10.69 4.37 15.10
CA ARG A 85 -10.30 5.80 15.08
C ARG A 85 -11.51 6.70 15.32
N VAL A 86 -11.36 7.60 16.28
CA VAL A 86 -12.33 8.67 16.55
C VAL A 86 -11.86 9.96 15.88
N TYR A 87 -12.79 10.63 15.20
CA TYR A 87 -12.57 11.93 14.57
C TYR A 87 -13.53 12.96 15.15
N VAL A 88 -13.03 14.16 15.41
CA VAL A 88 -13.84 15.33 15.77
C VAL A 88 -13.71 16.38 14.69
N ARG A 89 -14.80 17.11 14.42
CA ARG A 89 -14.76 18.24 13.51
C ARG A 89 -14.38 19.49 14.28
N ASP A 90 -13.48 20.30 13.73
CA ASP A 90 -13.26 21.65 14.22
C ASP A 90 -14.39 22.60 13.77
N GLU A 91 -14.30 23.86 14.19
CA GLU A 91 -15.23 24.93 13.84
C GLU A 91 -15.36 25.17 12.33
N ARG A 92 -14.37 24.73 11.54
CA ARG A 92 -14.33 24.83 10.07
C ARG A 92 -14.81 23.55 9.38
N GLY A 93 -15.26 22.56 10.14
CA GLY A 93 -15.74 21.27 9.65
C GLY A 93 -14.65 20.29 9.26
N VAL A 94 -13.37 20.59 9.50
CA VAL A 94 -12.23 19.71 9.18
C VAL A 94 -12.15 18.60 10.22
N LEU A 95 -11.97 17.35 9.75
CA LEU A 95 -11.83 16.19 10.63
C LEU A 95 -10.42 16.12 11.22
N HIS A 96 -10.33 16.21 12.54
CA HIS A 96 -9.11 15.98 13.32
C HIS A 96 -9.21 14.63 14.03
N ARG A 97 -8.14 13.83 13.93
CA ARG A 97 -8.04 12.56 14.67
C ARG A 97 -7.87 12.88 16.15
N VAL A 98 -8.70 12.29 17.00
CA VAL A 98 -8.51 12.33 18.45
C VAL A 98 -7.65 11.13 18.83
N GLU A 99 -6.51 11.37 19.45
CA GLU A 99 -5.74 10.29 20.05
C GLU A 99 -6.39 9.92 21.38
N ALA A 100 -6.74 8.64 21.55
CA ALA A 100 -7.13 8.15 22.85
C ALA A 100 -5.94 8.29 23.81
N ALA A 101 -6.15 8.92 24.97
CA ALA A 101 -5.14 9.02 26.01
C ALA A 101 -4.73 7.61 26.46
N GLY A 102 -3.59 7.11 25.96
CA GLY A 102 -3.07 5.78 26.32
C GLY A 102 -2.30 5.03 25.23
N GLY A 103 -2.29 5.48 23.98
CA GLY A 103 -1.45 4.86 22.95
C GLY A 103 -0.03 5.41 23.01
N ALA A 104 0.90 4.67 23.63
CA ALA A 104 2.33 4.96 23.53
C ALA A 104 2.69 5.19 22.06
N GLY A 105 3.08 6.42 21.74
CA GLY A 105 3.48 6.80 20.40
C GLY A 105 4.67 5.94 19.99
N ASP A 106 4.49 5.15 18.94
CA ASP A 106 5.60 4.61 18.19
C ASP A 106 6.22 5.79 17.44
N GLY A 107 7.04 6.52 18.19
CA GLY A 107 7.76 7.68 17.73
C GLY A 107 8.67 7.26 16.61
N ALA A 108 8.41 7.81 15.42
CA ALA A 108 9.32 7.86 14.31
C ALA A 108 10.76 8.00 14.82
N ARG A 109 11.54 6.93 14.74
CA ARG A 109 12.99 7.01 14.83
C ARG A 109 13.42 7.80 13.60
N GLY A 110 13.70 9.08 13.81
CA GLY A 110 14.39 9.89 12.83
C GLY A 110 15.69 9.19 12.46
N HIS A 111 15.81 8.80 11.19
CA HIS A 111 17.11 8.50 10.62
C HIS A 111 17.91 9.80 10.59
N ARG A 112 18.99 9.80 11.38
CA ARG A 112 20.18 10.59 11.10
C ARG A 112 20.91 9.97 9.91
#